data_AF-A0A517QNQ9-F1
#
_entry.id   AF-A0A517QNQ9-F1
#
_cell.length_a   1.000
_cell.length_b   1.000
_cell.length_c   1.000
_cell.angle_alpha   90.00
_cell.angle_beta   90.00
_cell.angle_gamma   90.00
#
_symmetry.space_group_name_H-M   'P 1'
#
loop_
_entity.id
_entity.type
_entity.pdbx_description
1 polymer ?
#
loop_
_entity_poly.entity_id
_entity_poly.type
_entity_poly.pdbx_seq_one_letter_code
_entity_poly.pdbx_strand_id
1 'polypeptide(L)'
;MHLRSIAETAAVLTWSASNQADELSSDQSLAAAEYWKETNFLFQRWSRAIREIHIGESSPEQLTTLLEEILTAELLTRSTAARIFSFKRQRQIEDFTQVAEKSIEEHVKIRNRAFDLHGSISAETSKLLKSERLFRKVQRWSDYLVSYYLVASEMPLKAAFDSDLCLDFCDDRSNPESSENAMVARQLELVALVRSFPNREIGHRVDAEAHRSRCDQAIFLSGQPSTENSGLLFSRTRRRILAGEGFLLNAPLGSQTD
;
A
#
# COMPACT_ATOMS: atom_id res chain seq x y z
N MET A 1 2.84 -12.31 -10.12
CA MET A 1 2.83 -11.60 -8.82
C MET A 1 1.41 -11.66 -8.27
N HIS A 2 1.23 -11.85 -6.96
CA HIS A 2 -0.10 -11.97 -6.37
C HIS A 2 -0.60 -10.62 -5.82
N LEU A 3 -1.92 -10.44 -5.79
CA LEU A 3 -2.55 -9.27 -5.13
C LEU A 3 -2.14 -9.17 -3.65
N ARG A 4 -2.01 -10.32 -2.98
CA ARG A 4 -1.49 -10.38 -1.60
C ARG A 4 -0.11 -9.75 -1.43
N SER A 5 0.77 -9.83 -2.42
CA SER A 5 2.11 -9.24 -2.37
C SER A 5 2.06 -7.70 -2.41
N ILE A 6 1.06 -7.12 -3.08
CA ILE A 6 0.83 -5.67 -3.06
C ILE A 6 0.40 -5.23 -1.66
N ALA A 7 -0.56 -5.94 -1.06
CA ALA A 7 -1.05 -5.64 0.28
C ALA A 7 0.05 -5.82 1.34
N GLU A 8 0.84 -6.89 1.25
CA GLU A 8 2.01 -7.11 2.10
C GLU A 8 3.04 -5.97 1.97
N THR A 9 3.32 -5.51 0.75
CA THR A 9 4.21 -4.36 0.53
C THR A 9 3.69 -3.09 1.20
N ALA A 10 2.39 -2.81 1.09
CA ALA A 10 1.77 -1.65 1.74
C ALA A 10 1.97 -1.69 3.27
N ALA A 11 1.80 -2.87 3.89
CA ALA A 11 2.03 -3.06 5.31
C ALA A 11 3.51 -2.86 5.70
N VAL A 12 4.45 -3.44 4.93
CA VAL A 12 5.90 -3.29 5.18
C VAL A 12 6.36 -1.83 5.07
N LEU A 13 5.90 -1.12 4.04
CA LEU A 13 6.12 0.32 3.87
C LEU A 13 5.60 1.13 5.07
N THR A 14 4.48 0.69 5.65
CA THR A 14 3.84 1.38 6.77
C THR A 14 4.56 1.14 8.08
N TRP A 15 4.95 -0.10 8.39
CA TRP A 15 5.60 -0.38 9.67
C TRP A 15 7.05 0.08 9.77
N SER A 16 7.70 0.29 8.63
CA SER A 16 9.00 0.95 8.57
C SER A 16 8.92 2.46 8.84
N ALA A 17 7.70 3.03 8.91
CA ALA A 17 7.49 4.44 9.22
C ALA A 17 7.93 4.85 10.63
N SER A 18 8.19 3.93 11.55
CA SER A 18 8.67 4.26 12.90
C SER A 18 10.00 5.03 12.89
N ASN A 19 10.76 4.92 11.80
CA ASN A 19 12.00 5.67 11.58
C ASN A 19 11.73 6.85 10.62
N GLN A 20 10.86 7.77 11.01
CA GLN A 20 10.57 8.94 10.18
C GLN A 20 11.83 9.77 10.01
N ALA A 21 12.36 9.80 8.79
CA ALA A 21 13.31 10.82 8.39
C ALA A 21 12.52 12.12 8.18
N ASP A 22 13.07 13.25 8.63
CA ASP A 22 12.45 14.55 8.40
C ASP A 22 12.47 14.95 6.89
N GLU A 23 13.31 14.28 6.09
CA GLU A 23 13.60 14.58 4.68
C GLU A 23 13.70 13.32 3.81
N LEU A 24 13.29 13.44 2.54
CA LEU A 24 13.56 12.45 1.50
C LEU A 24 15.02 12.54 1.06
N SER A 25 15.74 11.41 1.04
CA SER A 25 17.04 11.34 0.40
C SER A 25 16.93 11.52 -1.13
N SER A 26 18.05 11.82 -1.79
CA SER A 26 18.12 11.86 -3.26
C SER A 26 17.63 10.54 -3.88
N ASP A 27 18.07 9.41 -3.32
CA ASP A 27 17.67 8.09 -3.83
C ASP A 27 16.18 7.83 -3.60
N GLN A 28 15.63 8.24 -2.44
CA GLN A 28 14.20 8.09 -2.17
C GLN A 28 13.36 8.99 -3.09
N SER A 29 13.86 10.18 -3.45
CA SER A 29 13.20 11.05 -4.43
C SER A 29 13.15 10.40 -5.81
N LEU A 30 14.25 9.74 -6.24
CA LEU A 30 14.27 8.96 -7.48
C LEU A 30 13.28 7.79 -7.42
N ALA A 31 13.24 7.06 -6.31
CA ALA A 31 12.29 5.97 -6.10
C ALA A 31 10.83 6.46 -6.12
N ALA A 32 10.54 7.64 -5.55
CA ALA A 32 9.21 8.25 -5.64
C ALA A 32 8.85 8.53 -7.11
N ALA A 33 9.77 9.12 -7.88
CA ALA A 33 9.54 9.41 -9.29
C ALA A 33 9.26 8.14 -10.10
N GLU A 34 10.05 7.08 -9.93
CA GLU A 34 9.83 5.80 -10.60
C GLU A 34 8.53 5.12 -10.14
N TYR A 35 8.22 5.17 -8.84
CA TYR A 35 6.95 4.66 -8.31
C TYR A 35 5.74 5.32 -9.00
N TRP A 36 5.74 6.64 -9.14
CA TRP A 36 4.64 7.38 -9.74
C TRP A 36 4.57 7.18 -11.27
N LYS A 37 5.71 7.03 -11.93
CA LYS A 37 5.78 6.66 -13.36
C LYS A 37 5.10 5.31 -13.62
N GLU A 38 5.42 4.28 -12.83
CA GLU A 38 4.78 2.96 -12.95
C GLU A 38 3.29 3.00 -12.57
N THR A 39 2.92 3.85 -11.60
CA THR A 39 1.52 4.08 -11.22
C THR A 39 0.72 4.67 -12.39
N ASN A 40 1.26 5.69 -13.06
CA ASN A 40 0.64 6.30 -14.25
C ASN A 40 0.52 5.33 -15.42
N PHE A 41 1.53 4.47 -15.64
CA PHE A 41 1.46 3.42 -16.64
C PHE A 41 0.28 2.47 -16.40
N LEU A 42 0.09 2.02 -15.16
CA LEU A 42 -1.05 1.18 -14.79
C LEU A 42 -2.40 1.89 -14.97
N PHE A 43 -2.50 3.18 -14.66
CA PHE A 43 -3.72 3.96 -14.88
C PHE A 43 -4.15 3.99 -16.35
N GLN A 44 -3.20 4.24 -17.25
CA GLN A 44 -3.47 4.22 -18.69
C GLN A 44 -3.92 2.83 -19.16
N ARG A 45 -3.30 1.79 -18.61
CA ARG A 45 -3.62 0.39 -18.92
C ARG A 45 -5.02 0.01 -18.44
N TRP A 46 -5.34 0.28 -17.18
CA TRP A 46 -6.67 0.00 -16.63
C TRP A 46 -7.75 0.78 -17.38
N SER A 47 -7.50 2.04 -17.72
CA SER A 47 -8.41 2.84 -18.54
C SER A 47 -8.65 2.26 -19.94
N ARG A 48 -7.64 1.61 -20.53
CA ARG A 48 -7.79 0.88 -21.79
C ARG A 48 -8.60 -0.41 -21.59
N ALA A 49 -8.24 -1.22 -20.59
CA ALA A 49 -8.94 -2.47 -20.30
C ALA A 49 -10.43 -2.25 -19.97
N ILE A 50 -10.76 -1.21 -19.19
CA ILE A 50 -12.16 -0.84 -18.91
C ILE A 50 -12.91 -0.48 -20.21
N ARG A 51 -12.26 0.20 -21.16
CA ARG A 51 -12.87 0.52 -22.46
C ARG A 51 -13.11 -0.72 -23.30
N GLU A 52 -12.12 -1.61 -23.41
CA GLU A 52 -12.22 -2.88 -24.14
C GLU A 52 -13.35 -3.77 -23.59
N ILE A 53 -13.46 -3.86 -22.26
CA ILE A 53 -14.58 -4.55 -21.60
C ILE A 53 -15.92 -3.88 -21.93
N HIS A 54 -15.99 -2.55 -21.90
CA HIS A 54 -17.22 -1.81 -22.15
C HIS A 54 -17.78 -2.03 -23.58
N ILE A 55 -16.91 -2.18 -24.58
CA ILE A 55 -17.31 -2.46 -25.97
C ILE A 55 -17.58 -3.95 -26.24
N GLY A 56 -17.52 -4.81 -25.21
CA GLY A 56 -17.83 -6.23 -25.32
C GLY A 56 -16.70 -7.12 -25.83
N GLU A 57 -15.47 -6.60 -25.89
CA GLU A 57 -14.27 -7.37 -26.29
C GLU A 57 -13.74 -8.27 -25.18
N SER A 58 -14.38 -8.29 -24.00
CA SER A 58 -13.89 -8.98 -22.80
C SER A 58 -15.04 -9.45 -21.90
N SER A 59 -14.78 -10.48 -21.08
CA SER A 59 -15.77 -11.13 -20.23
C SER A 59 -16.01 -10.37 -18.91
N PRO A 60 -17.20 -10.51 -18.29
CA PRO A 60 -17.49 -9.94 -16.97
C PRO A 60 -16.53 -10.39 -15.84
N GLU A 61 -15.95 -11.59 -15.97
CA GLU A 61 -14.94 -12.12 -15.05
C GLU A 61 -13.62 -11.35 -15.13
N GLN A 62 -13.26 -10.86 -16.32
CA GLN A 62 -12.08 -10.01 -16.51
C GLN A 62 -12.27 -8.67 -15.80
N LEU A 63 -13.47 -8.10 -15.83
CA LEU A 63 -13.78 -6.88 -15.08
C LEU A 63 -13.68 -7.09 -13.58
N THR A 64 -14.17 -8.21 -13.07
CA THR A 64 -14.06 -8.55 -11.64
C THR A 64 -12.59 -8.67 -11.22
N THR A 65 -11.77 -9.34 -12.03
CA THR A 65 -10.33 -9.47 -11.77
C THR A 65 -9.60 -8.13 -11.84
N LEU A 66 -9.93 -7.30 -12.84
CA LEU A 66 -9.38 -5.95 -12.98
C LEU A 66 -9.75 -5.06 -11.78
N LEU A 67 -10.99 -5.18 -11.30
CA LEU A 67 -11.45 -4.43 -10.13
C LEU A 67 -10.72 -4.88 -8.85
N GLU A 68 -10.50 -6.17 -8.65
CA GLU A 68 -9.67 -6.68 -7.54
C GLU A 68 -8.24 -6.12 -7.60
N GLU A 69 -7.65 -6.02 -8.79
CA GLU A 69 -6.33 -5.42 -9.02
C GLU A 69 -6.31 -3.92 -8.68
N ILE A 70 -7.25 -3.14 -9.23
CA ILE A 70 -7.40 -1.70 -8.97
C ILE A 70 -7.56 -1.47 -7.46
N LEU A 71 -8.46 -2.20 -6.81
CA LEU A 71 -8.74 -2.05 -5.38
C LEU A 71 -7.50 -2.36 -4.52
N THR A 72 -6.79 -3.44 -4.82
CA THR A 72 -5.59 -3.80 -4.05
C THR A 72 -4.45 -2.81 -4.29
N ALA A 73 -4.32 -2.28 -5.51
CA ALA A 73 -3.35 -1.25 -5.82
C ALA A 73 -3.69 0.12 -5.19
N GLU A 74 -4.96 0.39 -4.88
CA GLU A 74 -5.37 1.61 -4.16
C GLU A 74 -4.76 1.63 -2.75
N LEU A 75 -4.77 0.48 -2.06
CA LEU A 75 -4.18 0.32 -0.74
C LEU A 75 -2.70 0.75 -0.74
N LEU A 76 -1.91 0.25 -1.70
CA LEU A 76 -0.50 0.62 -1.83
C LEU A 76 -0.34 2.10 -2.21
N THR A 77 -1.17 2.60 -3.14
CA THR A 77 -1.15 4.01 -3.59
C THR A 77 -1.37 4.97 -2.43
N ARG A 78 -2.38 4.71 -1.59
CA ARG A 78 -2.68 5.54 -0.42
C ARG A 78 -1.60 5.43 0.66
N SER A 79 -1.08 4.23 0.92
CA SER A 79 0.00 4.05 1.90
C SER A 79 1.27 4.78 1.47
N THR A 80 1.64 4.72 0.19
CA THR A 80 2.76 5.48 -0.37
C THR A 80 2.52 6.99 -0.35
N ALA A 81 1.31 7.44 -0.69
CA ALA A 81 0.95 8.86 -0.58
C ALA A 81 1.05 9.36 0.87
N ALA A 82 0.53 8.60 1.84
CA ALA A 82 0.64 8.91 3.26
C ALA A 82 2.09 9.01 3.73
N ARG A 83 2.97 8.11 3.25
CA ARG A 83 4.42 8.23 3.48
C ARG A 83 4.98 9.54 2.93
N ILE A 84 4.65 9.91 1.69
CA ILE A 84 5.09 11.17 1.08
C ILE A 84 4.60 12.37 1.90
N PHE A 85 3.34 12.37 2.30
CA PHE A 85 2.73 13.42 3.12
C PHE A 85 3.31 13.50 4.54
N SER A 86 3.91 12.41 5.05
CA SER A 86 4.52 12.38 6.38
C SER A 86 5.87 13.09 6.46
N PHE A 87 6.55 13.33 5.33
CA PHE A 87 7.83 14.03 5.33
C PHE A 87 7.65 15.52 5.65
N LYS A 88 8.43 16.05 6.60
CA LYS A 88 8.21 17.39 7.17
C LYS A 88 8.74 18.55 6.32
N ARG A 89 9.78 18.34 5.52
CA ARG A 89 10.45 19.45 4.81
C ARG A 89 9.78 19.81 3.48
N GLN A 90 8.88 20.79 3.52
CA GLN A 90 8.05 21.24 2.40
C GLN A 90 8.79 21.60 1.09
N ARG A 91 10.02 22.13 1.14
CA ARG A 91 10.67 22.74 -0.05
C ARG A 91 11.14 21.77 -1.14
N GLN A 92 11.28 20.48 -0.86
CA GLN A 92 11.67 19.45 -1.86
C GLN A 92 10.56 18.44 -2.15
N ILE A 93 9.38 18.61 -1.54
CA ILE A 93 8.33 17.59 -1.47
C ILE A 93 7.02 18.11 -2.08
N GLU A 94 6.92 19.40 -2.38
CA GLU A 94 5.72 19.99 -2.99
C GLU A 94 5.36 19.30 -4.31
N ASP A 95 6.36 19.02 -5.15
CA ASP A 95 6.17 18.27 -6.40
C ASP A 95 5.61 16.87 -6.14
N PHE A 96 6.19 16.12 -5.20
CA PHE A 96 5.73 14.76 -4.88
C PHE A 96 4.38 14.75 -4.16
N THR A 97 4.06 15.79 -3.38
CA THR A 97 2.76 15.96 -2.73
C THR A 97 1.67 16.13 -3.77
N GLN A 98 1.87 17.02 -4.74
CA GLN A 98 0.92 17.22 -5.84
C GLN A 98 0.77 15.95 -6.71
N VAL A 99 1.87 15.24 -6.96
CA VAL A 99 1.83 13.97 -7.69
C VAL A 99 1.05 12.90 -6.91
N ALA A 100 1.24 12.81 -5.59
CA ALA A 100 0.51 11.88 -4.74
C ALA A 100 -0.99 12.18 -4.70
N GLU A 101 -1.38 13.45 -4.55
CA GLU A 101 -2.78 13.90 -4.59
C GLU A 101 -3.42 13.55 -5.94
N LYS A 102 -2.79 13.94 -7.05
CA LYS A 102 -3.26 13.59 -8.41
C LYS A 102 -3.37 12.09 -8.63
N SER A 103 -2.45 11.31 -8.07
CA SER A 103 -2.48 9.85 -8.19
C SER A 103 -3.66 9.24 -7.43
N ILE A 104 -3.98 9.74 -6.24
CA ILE A 104 -5.18 9.32 -5.49
C ILE A 104 -6.45 9.67 -6.29
N GLU A 105 -6.54 10.90 -6.82
CA GLU A 105 -7.68 11.33 -7.63
C GLU A 105 -7.89 10.44 -8.86
N GLU A 106 -6.81 10.15 -9.59
CA GLU A 106 -6.88 9.30 -10.78
C GLU A 106 -7.26 7.86 -10.44
N HIS A 107 -6.75 7.33 -9.32
CA HIS A 107 -7.14 6.02 -8.82
C HIS A 107 -8.64 5.96 -8.49
N VAL A 108 -9.17 6.98 -7.82
CA VAL A 108 -10.60 7.11 -7.50
C VAL A 108 -11.44 7.15 -8.78
N LYS A 109 -11.04 7.92 -9.79
CA LYS A 109 -11.75 7.99 -11.09
C LYS A 109 -11.79 6.63 -11.77
N ILE A 110 -10.65 5.94 -11.85
CA ILE A 110 -10.56 4.63 -12.50
C ILE A 110 -11.40 3.59 -11.76
N ARG A 111 -11.32 3.57 -10.42
CA ARG A 111 -12.13 2.69 -9.58
C ARG A 111 -13.63 2.93 -9.80
N ASN A 112 -14.07 4.19 -9.76
CA ASN A 112 -15.49 4.52 -9.94
C ASN A 112 -15.98 4.08 -11.32
N ARG A 113 -15.21 4.36 -12.38
CA ARG A 113 -15.53 3.91 -13.74
C ARG A 113 -15.62 2.37 -13.84
N ALA A 114 -14.73 1.65 -13.17
CA ALA A 114 -14.76 0.20 -13.14
C ALA A 114 -15.99 -0.33 -12.37
N PHE A 115 -16.38 0.30 -11.25
CA PHE A 115 -17.61 -0.04 -10.52
C PHE A 115 -18.87 0.25 -11.32
N ASP A 116 -18.96 1.41 -11.97
CA ASP A 116 -20.09 1.78 -12.82
C ASP A 116 -20.28 0.75 -13.94
N LEU A 117 -19.18 0.37 -14.59
CA LEU A 117 -19.19 -0.68 -15.59
C LEU A 117 -19.61 -2.03 -15.00
N HIS A 118 -19.11 -2.37 -13.81
CA HIS A 118 -19.43 -3.63 -13.12
C HIS A 118 -20.92 -3.73 -12.80
N GLY A 119 -21.51 -2.65 -12.30
CA GLY A 119 -22.95 -2.56 -12.06
C GLY A 119 -23.79 -2.64 -13.33
N SER A 120 -23.31 -2.11 -14.46
CA SER A 120 -24.03 -2.15 -15.74
C SER A 120 -24.01 -3.53 -16.43
N ILE A 121 -22.93 -4.31 -16.26
CA ILE A 121 -22.73 -5.60 -16.94
C ILE A 121 -23.17 -6.77 -16.05
N SER A 122 -23.06 -6.65 -14.73
CA SER A 122 -23.31 -7.78 -13.84
C SER A 122 -24.80 -7.99 -13.59
N ALA A 123 -25.40 -8.92 -14.33
CA ALA A 123 -26.72 -9.47 -13.99
C ALA A 123 -26.69 -10.30 -12.69
N GLU A 124 -25.49 -10.69 -12.23
CA GLU A 124 -25.31 -11.55 -11.08
C GLU A 124 -24.90 -10.75 -9.83
N THR A 125 -25.88 -10.39 -9.01
CA THR A 125 -25.71 -9.62 -7.76
C THR A 125 -24.60 -10.18 -6.85
N SER A 126 -24.34 -11.50 -6.91
CA SER A 126 -23.31 -12.17 -6.09
C SER A 126 -21.89 -11.65 -6.36
N LYS A 127 -21.56 -11.32 -7.62
CA LYS A 127 -20.23 -10.84 -8.03
C LYS A 127 -20.02 -9.40 -7.59
N LEU A 128 -21.03 -8.54 -7.74
CA LEU A 128 -21.00 -7.15 -7.28
C LEU A 128 -20.75 -7.07 -5.78
N LEU A 129 -21.49 -7.86 -4.99
CA LEU A 129 -21.33 -7.92 -3.54
C LEU A 129 -19.93 -8.37 -3.11
N LYS A 130 -19.27 -9.26 -3.86
CA LYS A 130 -17.88 -9.67 -3.57
C LYS A 130 -16.91 -8.50 -3.76
N SER A 131 -17.05 -7.75 -4.85
CA SER A 131 -16.23 -6.56 -5.13
C SER A 131 -16.43 -5.46 -4.07
N GLU A 132 -17.67 -5.20 -3.67
CA GLU A 132 -17.97 -4.25 -2.60
C GLU A 132 -17.39 -4.67 -1.23
N ARG A 133 -17.41 -5.97 -0.92
CA ARG A 133 -16.79 -6.49 0.30
C ARG A 133 -15.28 -6.30 0.27
N LEU A 134 -14.64 -6.51 -0.88
CA LEU A 134 -13.22 -6.24 -1.04
C LEU A 134 -12.93 -4.73 -0.91
N PHE A 135 -13.75 -3.88 -1.51
CA PHE A 135 -13.60 -2.43 -1.38
C PHE A 135 -13.67 -1.97 0.08
N ARG A 136 -14.67 -2.43 0.85
CA ARG A 136 -14.76 -2.11 2.28
C ARG A 136 -13.53 -2.55 3.08
N LYS A 137 -12.95 -3.71 2.74
CA LYS A 137 -11.68 -4.17 3.33
C LYS A 137 -10.51 -3.24 2.94
N VAL A 138 -10.43 -2.82 1.68
CA VAL A 138 -9.41 -1.88 1.21
C VAL A 138 -9.53 -0.55 1.93
N GLN A 139 -10.73 -0.01 2.10
CA GLN A 139 -10.98 1.22 2.84
C GLN A 139 -10.44 1.10 4.26
N ARG A 140 -10.95 0.13 5.03
CA ARG A 140 -10.58 -0.07 6.43
C ARG A 140 -9.08 -0.34 6.61
N TRP A 141 -8.47 -1.18 5.77
CA TRP A 141 -7.03 -1.43 5.84
C TRP A 141 -6.20 -0.23 5.41
N SER A 142 -6.66 0.58 4.44
CA SER A 142 -5.95 1.80 4.05
C SER A 142 -5.96 2.79 5.20
N ASP A 143 -7.11 3.03 5.83
CA ASP A 143 -7.23 3.95 6.96
C ASP A 143 -6.38 3.47 8.15
N TYR A 144 -6.39 2.16 8.42
CA TYR A 144 -5.53 1.55 9.42
C TYR A 144 -4.04 1.75 9.11
N LEU A 145 -3.59 1.57 7.86
CA LEU A 145 -2.20 1.80 7.49
C LEU A 145 -1.83 3.29 7.52
N VAL A 146 -2.68 4.17 6.98
CA VAL A 146 -2.47 5.62 6.96
C VAL A 146 -2.28 6.17 8.37
N SER A 147 -3.05 5.65 9.34
CA SER A 147 -2.95 6.11 10.71
C SER A 147 -1.53 5.97 11.30
N TYR A 148 -0.69 5.02 10.83
CA TYR A 148 0.70 4.86 11.34
C TYR A 148 1.58 6.09 11.09
N TYR A 149 1.20 6.94 10.14
CA TYR A 149 1.94 8.15 9.78
C TYR A 149 1.52 9.38 10.58
N LEU A 150 0.42 9.32 11.35
CA LEU A 150 -0.19 10.48 12.01
C LEU A 150 0.54 10.96 13.26
N VAL A 151 1.51 10.21 13.76
CA VAL A 151 2.27 10.54 14.98
C VAL A 151 2.96 11.91 14.91
N ALA A 152 3.33 12.37 13.71
CA ALA A 152 4.11 13.59 13.53
C ALA A 152 3.38 14.72 12.78
N SER A 153 2.26 14.43 12.11
CA SER A 153 1.58 15.37 11.22
C SER A 153 0.20 14.84 10.82
N GLU A 154 -0.75 15.74 10.60
CA GLU A 154 -2.08 15.42 10.06
C GLU A 154 -2.10 15.33 8.53
N MET A 155 -1.03 15.76 7.84
CA MET A 155 -0.95 15.73 6.37
C MET A 155 -1.26 14.35 5.74
N PRO A 156 -0.85 13.21 6.33
CA PRO A 156 -1.21 11.88 5.84
C PRO A 156 -2.72 11.61 5.76
N LEU A 157 -3.57 12.34 6.50
CA LEU A 157 -5.03 12.22 6.41
C LEU A 157 -5.57 12.51 5.00
N LYS A 158 -4.84 13.26 4.18
CA LYS A 158 -5.18 13.46 2.75
C LYS A 158 -5.22 12.15 1.94
N ALA A 159 -4.53 11.11 2.41
CA ALA A 159 -4.55 9.79 1.80
C ALA A 159 -5.63 8.84 2.37
N ALA A 160 -6.33 9.25 3.43
CA ALA A 160 -7.37 8.45 4.07
C ALA A 160 -8.63 8.34 3.19
N PHE A 161 -9.37 7.25 3.35
CA PHE A 161 -10.76 7.18 2.92
C PHE A 161 -11.67 7.88 3.92
N ASP A 162 -11.43 7.60 5.21
CA ASP A 162 -12.16 8.17 6.34
C ASP A 162 -11.14 8.70 7.35
N SER A 163 -11.02 10.02 7.44
CA SER A 163 -10.05 10.68 8.31
C SER A 163 -10.36 10.46 9.79
N ASP A 164 -11.64 10.40 10.17
CA ASP A 164 -12.05 10.19 11.57
C ASP A 164 -11.66 8.79 12.02
N LEU A 165 -11.92 7.78 11.17
CA LEU A 165 -11.51 6.40 11.44
C LEU A 165 -9.98 6.25 11.54
N CYS A 166 -9.21 7.03 10.77
CA CYS A 166 -7.75 7.03 10.90
C CYS A 166 -7.28 7.57 12.25
N LEU A 167 -7.96 8.60 12.78
CA LEU A 167 -7.65 9.17 14.08
C LEU A 167 -7.97 8.17 15.19
N ASP A 168 -9.13 7.51 15.12
CA ASP A 168 -9.50 6.43 16.05
C ASP A 168 -8.43 5.32 16.09
N PHE A 169 -7.96 4.85 14.92
CA PHE A 169 -6.87 3.88 14.84
C PHE A 169 -5.53 4.42 15.38
N CYS A 170 -5.29 5.72 15.29
CA CYS A 170 -4.08 6.34 15.83
C CYS A 170 -4.11 6.38 17.36
N ASP A 171 -5.26 6.72 17.93
CA ASP A 171 -5.48 6.80 19.38
C ASP A 171 -5.39 5.42 20.03
N ASP A 172 -6.01 4.40 19.43
CA ASP A 172 -5.96 3.01 19.91
C ASP A 172 -4.51 2.49 20.06
N ARG A 173 -3.61 2.91 19.17
CA ARG A 173 -2.19 2.51 19.21
C ARG A 173 -1.31 3.40 20.08
N SER A 174 -1.78 4.59 20.42
CA SER A 174 -1.05 5.51 21.30
C SER A 174 -1.04 5.01 22.75
N ASN A 175 -1.85 3.99 23.05
CA ASN A 175 -1.86 3.30 24.34
C ASN A 175 -0.69 2.28 24.40
N PRO A 176 0.35 2.53 25.22
CA PRO A 176 1.56 1.73 25.22
C PRO A 176 1.34 0.42 26.00
N GLU A 177 0.71 -0.58 25.39
CA GLU A 177 0.90 -1.94 25.85
C GLU A 177 2.37 -2.34 25.64
N SER A 178 2.92 -3.11 26.58
CA SER A 178 4.34 -3.53 26.62
C SER A 178 4.91 -3.89 25.25
N SER A 179 6.12 -3.42 24.94
CA SER A 179 6.80 -3.60 23.64
C SER A 179 6.86 -5.05 23.14
N GLU A 180 6.79 -6.03 24.04
CA GLU A 180 6.75 -7.46 23.70
C GLU A 180 5.47 -7.84 22.94
N ASN A 181 4.31 -7.27 23.31
CA ASN A 181 3.04 -7.51 22.62
C ASN A 181 2.95 -6.81 21.27
N ALA A 182 3.63 -5.66 21.11
CA ALA A 182 3.57 -4.86 19.88
C ALA A 182 4.10 -5.63 18.65
N MET A 183 5.14 -6.45 18.81
CA MET A 183 5.65 -7.26 17.71
C MET A 183 4.67 -8.35 17.30
N VAL A 184 4.09 -9.06 18.27
CA VAL A 184 3.09 -10.12 18.02
C VAL A 184 1.82 -9.52 17.40
N ALA A 185 1.36 -8.36 17.89
CA ALA A 185 0.23 -7.63 17.31
C ALA A 185 0.47 -7.31 15.83
N ARG A 186 1.63 -6.73 15.49
CA ARG A 186 2.00 -6.45 14.09
C ARG A 186 2.06 -7.71 13.21
N GLN A 187 2.53 -8.83 13.74
CA GLN A 187 2.52 -10.11 13.02
C GLN A 187 1.10 -10.58 12.72
N LEU A 188 0.21 -10.50 13.73
CA LEU A 188 -1.19 -10.88 13.57
C LEU A 188 -1.92 -9.94 12.61
N GLU A 189 -1.64 -8.65 12.66
CA GLU A 189 -2.13 -7.65 11.71
C GLU A 189 -1.68 -7.97 10.28
N LEU A 190 -0.40 -8.33 10.06
CA LEU A 190 0.08 -8.73 8.74
C LEU A 190 -0.70 -9.92 8.19
N VAL A 191 -0.85 -10.94 9.02
CA VAL A 191 -1.56 -12.17 8.65
C VAL A 191 -3.02 -11.86 8.34
N ALA A 192 -3.67 -11.02 9.16
CA ALA A 192 -5.05 -10.60 8.96
C ALA A 192 -5.22 -9.78 7.68
N LEU A 193 -4.32 -8.82 7.42
CA LEU A 193 -4.29 -8.00 6.23
C LEU A 193 -4.12 -8.88 4.99
N VAL A 194 -3.04 -9.67 4.91
CA VAL A 194 -2.74 -10.51 3.74
C VAL A 194 -3.86 -11.52 3.47
N ARG A 195 -4.48 -12.08 4.52
CA ARG A 195 -5.64 -13.00 4.37
C ARG A 195 -6.92 -12.30 3.92
N SER A 196 -7.04 -10.99 4.13
CA SER A 196 -8.20 -10.21 3.69
C SER A 196 -8.28 -10.10 2.16
N PHE A 197 -7.15 -10.26 1.47
CA PHE A 197 -7.00 -10.14 0.01
C PHE A 197 -7.01 -11.51 -0.69
N PRO A 198 -7.56 -11.57 -1.92
CA PRO A 198 -7.63 -12.79 -2.71
C PRO A 198 -6.22 -13.32 -3.06
N ASN A 199 -6.03 -14.63 -3.00
CA ASN A 199 -4.80 -15.29 -3.46
C ASN A 199 -4.77 -15.43 -4.99
N ARG A 200 -4.98 -14.34 -5.71
CA ARG A 200 -5.08 -14.32 -7.17
C ARG A 200 -3.81 -13.74 -7.78
N GLU A 201 -3.36 -14.33 -8.88
CA GLU A 201 -2.30 -13.77 -9.70
C GLU A 201 -2.84 -12.59 -10.53
N ILE A 202 -2.01 -11.57 -10.69
CA ILE A 202 -2.30 -10.48 -11.62
C ILE A 202 -2.30 -11.07 -13.03
N GLY A 203 -3.43 -10.93 -13.72
CA GLY A 203 -3.77 -11.76 -14.88
C GLY A 203 -2.87 -11.54 -16.09
N HIS A 204 -2.25 -10.37 -16.24
CA HIS A 204 -1.41 -10.07 -17.39
C HIS A 204 0.04 -9.75 -16.97
N ARG A 205 0.99 -10.38 -17.67
CA ARG A 205 2.41 -10.46 -17.26
C ARG A 205 3.06 -9.09 -17.13
N VAL A 206 2.77 -8.17 -18.06
CA VAL A 206 3.32 -6.81 -18.04
C VAL A 206 2.90 -6.07 -16.78
N ASP A 207 1.68 -6.30 -16.31
CA ASP A 207 1.18 -5.64 -15.11
C ASP A 207 1.86 -6.23 -13.88
N ALA A 208 2.12 -7.54 -13.88
CA ALA A 208 2.85 -8.18 -12.78
C ALA A 208 4.29 -7.64 -12.64
N GLU A 209 4.90 -7.18 -13.73
CA GLU A 209 6.21 -6.52 -13.72
C GLU A 209 6.11 -5.07 -13.23
N ALA A 210 5.15 -4.29 -13.73
CA ALA A 210 4.88 -2.93 -13.26
C ALA A 210 4.53 -2.90 -11.76
N HIS A 211 3.67 -3.82 -11.29
CA HIS A 211 3.35 -3.96 -9.86
C HIS A 211 4.55 -4.36 -9.01
N ARG A 212 5.44 -5.21 -9.55
CA ARG A 212 6.67 -5.59 -8.86
C ARG A 212 7.59 -4.39 -8.73
N SER A 213 7.84 -3.68 -9.83
CA SER A 213 8.62 -2.45 -9.86
C SER A 213 8.07 -1.43 -8.86
N ARG A 214 6.75 -1.18 -8.87
CA ARG A 214 6.10 -0.31 -7.86
C ARG A 214 6.33 -0.76 -6.43
N CYS A 215 6.20 -2.05 -6.16
CA CYS A 215 6.42 -2.56 -4.81
C CYS A 215 7.89 -2.39 -4.38
N ASP A 216 8.83 -2.62 -5.28
CA ASP A 216 10.26 -2.42 -5.01
C ASP A 216 10.56 -0.94 -4.71
N GLN A 217 10.03 -0.01 -5.52
CA GLN A 217 10.18 1.43 -5.28
C GLN A 217 9.48 1.88 -3.99
N ALA A 218 8.30 1.36 -3.68
CA ALA A 218 7.61 1.62 -2.43
C ALA A 218 8.44 1.15 -1.23
N ILE A 219 9.03 -0.04 -1.29
CA ILE A 219 9.94 -0.52 -0.22
C ILE A 219 11.15 0.41 -0.12
N PHE A 220 11.73 0.85 -1.24
CA PHE A 220 12.87 1.77 -1.20
C PHE A 220 12.52 3.12 -0.52
N LEU A 221 11.30 3.63 -0.72
CA LEU A 221 10.79 4.83 -0.04
C LEU A 221 10.72 4.71 1.48
N SER A 222 10.68 3.49 2.02
CA SER A 222 10.79 3.29 3.47
C SER A 222 12.17 3.59 4.04
N GLY A 223 13.19 3.79 3.18
CA GLY A 223 14.59 3.91 3.59
C GLY A 223 15.24 2.57 3.91
N GLN A 224 14.55 1.45 3.65
CA GLN A 224 15.15 0.12 3.66
C GLN A 224 15.90 -0.08 2.34
N PRO A 225 17.17 -0.52 2.37
CA PRO A 225 17.90 -0.81 1.14
C PRO A 225 17.14 -1.87 0.34
N SER A 226 16.94 -1.64 -0.96
CA SER A 226 16.43 -2.65 -1.88
C SER A 226 17.44 -3.80 -1.91
N THR A 227 17.26 -4.82 -1.06
CA THR A 227 18.06 -6.03 -1.24
C THR A 227 17.60 -6.63 -2.56
N GLU A 228 18.52 -6.87 -3.49
CA GLU A 228 18.32 -7.30 -4.90
C GLU A 228 17.51 -8.60 -5.08
N ASN A 229 16.91 -9.13 -4.02
CA ASN A 229 15.96 -10.22 -4.03
C ASN A 229 14.73 -9.86 -3.20
N SER A 230 13.83 -9.02 -3.73
CA SER A 230 12.53 -8.74 -3.11
C SER A 230 11.80 -10.05 -2.77
N GLY A 231 11.92 -11.08 -3.63
CA GLY A 231 11.41 -12.43 -3.35
C GLY A 231 12.02 -13.12 -2.12
N LEU A 232 13.28 -12.82 -1.77
CA LEU A 232 13.93 -13.34 -0.55
C LEU A 232 13.62 -12.48 0.67
N LEU A 233 13.37 -11.17 0.57
CA LEU A 233 12.82 -10.35 1.67
C LEU A 233 11.42 -10.84 2.07
N PHE A 234 10.54 -11.15 1.11
CA PHE A 234 9.24 -11.79 1.41
C PHE A 234 9.37 -13.20 2.00
N SER A 235 10.56 -13.81 1.98
CA SER A 235 10.83 -15.07 2.68
C SER A 235 11.61 -14.87 3.99
N ARG A 236 12.41 -13.81 4.12
CA ARG A 236 13.31 -13.52 5.25
C ARG A 236 12.69 -12.54 6.22
N THR A 237 12.11 -11.45 5.77
CA THR A 237 11.27 -10.57 6.58
C THR A 237 10.02 -11.33 7.01
N ARG A 238 9.37 -12.08 6.11
CA ARG A 238 8.31 -13.02 6.50
C ARG A 238 8.82 -14.13 7.43
N ARG A 239 10.03 -14.70 7.23
CA ARG A 239 10.60 -15.66 8.22
C ARG A 239 10.95 -15.00 9.55
N ARG A 240 11.49 -13.79 9.58
CA ARG A 240 11.90 -13.07 10.79
C ARG A 240 10.68 -12.57 11.57
N ILE A 241 9.70 -12.01 10.86
CA ILE A 241 8.38 -11.66 11.38
C ILE A 241 7.67 -12.95 11.86
N LEU A 242 7.68 -14.06 11.14
CA LEU A 242 7.07 -15.32 11.63
C LEU A 242 7.92 -16.06 12.70
N ALA A 243 9.22 -15.77 12.81
CA ALA A 243 10.13 -16.38 13.79
C ALA A 243 10.32 -15.54 15.06
N GLY A 244 9.70 -14.36 15.15
CA GLY A 244 9.85 -13.47 16.30
C GLY A 244 11.25 -12.85 16.45
N GLU A 245 12.06 -12.83 15.41
CA GLU A 245 13.37 -12.18 15.42
C GLU A 245 13.16 -10.67 15.28
N GLY A 246 13.11 -9.96 16.41
CA GLY A 246 12.98 -8.51 16.47
C GLY A 246 14.12 -7.78 15.73
N PHE A 247 13.81 -6.60 15.20
CA PHE A 247 14.78 -5.60 14.77
C PHE A 247 15.58 -5.10 15.99
N LEU A 248 16.47 -5.92 16.53
CA LEU A 248 17.50 -5.43 17.44
C LEU A 248 18.53 -4.70 16.59
N LEU A 249 18.43 -3.37 16.61
CA LEU A 249 19.57 -2.50 16.40
C LEU A 249 20.73 -3.06 17.22
N ASN A 250 21.83 -3.43 16.55
CA ASN A 250 23.13 -3.52 17.18
C ASN A 250 23.52 -2.11 17.66
N ALA A 251 22.90 -1.65 18.75
CA ALA A 251 23.50 -0.61 19.56
C ALA A 251 24.65 -1.29 20.32
N PRO A 252 25.91 -0.85 20.15
CA PRO A 252 26.99 -1.39 20.96
C PRO A 252 26.64 -1.04 22.41
N LEU A 253 26.43 -2.06 23.24
CA LEU A 253 26.40 -1.90 24.68
C LEU A 253 27.73 -1.23 25.06
N GLY A 254 27.63 0.04 25.47
CA GLY A 254 28.76 0.76 26.02
C GLY A 254 29.34 -0.07 27.14
N SER A 255 30.59 -0.50 26.97
CA SER A 255 31.41 -1.02 28.04
C SER A 255 31.61 0.09 29.06
N GLN A 256 30.78 0.11 30.10
CA GLN A 256 31.19 0.68 31.37
C GLN A 256 32.18 -0.30 31.98
N THR A 257 33.46 0.01 31.86
CA THR A 257 34.50 -0.48 32.76
C THR A 257 34.69 0.56 33.86
N ASP A 258 34.81 0.03 35.07
CA ASP A 258 34.96 0.67 36.39
C ASP A 258 35.87 1.92 36.46
#